data_AF-A0A1M6IK97-F1
#
_entry.id   AF-A0A1M6IK97-F1
#
_cell.length_a   1.000
_cell.length_b   1.000
_cell.length_c   1.000
_cell.angle_alpha   90.00
_cell.angle_beta   90.00
_cell.angle_gamma   90.00
#
_symmetry.space_group_name_H-M   'P 1'
#
loop_
_entity.id
_entity.type
_entity.pdbx_description
1 polymer ?
#
loop_
_entity_poly.entity_id
_entity_poly.type
_entity_poly.pdbx_seq_one_letter_code
_entity_poly.pdbx_strand_id
1 'polypeptide(L)'
;MKIISKDSPDFTDIEELLGENQSTIQIDMVAGLECDGEDLANQRDAGDDDPIAILELVAQWNPNVREGILDWYYVRESDLDEEEPPIVHGGALLGFHFQSDEPDLDALMDAALEVLNEEIAWAEFVLEEESEEA
;
A
#
# COMPACT_ATOMS: atom_id res chain seq x y z
N MET A 1 -8.96 12.97 -8.58
CA MET A 1 -8.29 11.67 -8.81
C MET A 1 -9.29 10.67 -9.36
N LYS A 2 -8.86 9.65 -10.10
CA LYS A 2 -9.69 8.49 -10.48
C LYS A 2 -8.96 7.23 -10.03
N ILE A 3 -9.61 6.43 -9.18
CA ILE A 3 -9.11 5.11 -8.77
C ILE A 3 -9.43 4.07 -9.84
N ILE A 4 -8.49 3.16 -10.07
CA ILE A 4 -8.56 2.04 -11.00
C ILE A 4 -8.37 0.77 -10.18
N SER A 5 -9.37 -0.11 -10.20
CA SER A 5 -9.27 -1.41 -9.54
C SER A 5 -8.19 -2.27 -10.22
N LYS A 6 -7.44 -3.05 -9.43
CA LYS A 6 -6.43 -3.99 -9.93
C LYS A 6 -6.97 -5.07 -10.88
N ASP A 7 -8.28 -5.36 -10.82
CA ASP A 7 -8.94 -6.32 -11.71
C ASP A 7 -9.36 -5.70 -13.06
N SER A 8 -9.15 -4.39 -13.23
CA SER A 8 -9.48 -3.66 -14.46
C SER A 8 -8.41 -3.86 -15.54
N PRO A 9 -8.78 -3.99 -16.83
CA PRO A 9 -7.81 -3.93 -17.92
C PRO A 9 -6.96 -2.65 -17.91
N ASP A 10 -7.56 -1.52 -17.52
CA ASP A 10 -6.85 -0.24 -17.37
C ASP A 10 -5.68 -0.36 -16.37
N PHE A 11 -5.74 -1.25 -15.38
CA PHE A 11 -4.66 -1.43 -14.41
C PHE A 11 -3.42 -2.08 -15.04
N THR A 12 -3.62 -3.11 -15.86
CA THR A 12 -2.52 -3.76 -16.59
C THR A 12 -1.81 -2.78 -17.52
N ASP A 13 -2.56 -1.90 -18.18
CA ASP A 13 -1.98 -0.86 -19.03
C ASP A 13 -1.09 0.10 -18.22
N ILE A 14 -1.50 0.47 -17.00
CA ILE A 14 -0.71 1.31 -16.10
C ILE A 14 0.55 0.58 -15.62
N GLU A 15 0.46 -0.70 -15.24
CA GLU A 15 1.62 -1.52 -14.84
C GLU A 15 2.68 -1.59 -15.93
N GLU A 16 2.26 -1.87 -17.17
CA GLU A 16 3.17 -1.94 -18.31
C GLU A 16 3.85 -0.59 -18.57
N LEU A 17 3.08 0.51 -18.53
CA LEU A 17 3.60 1.86 -18.75
C LEU A 17 4.61 2.28 -17.68
N LEU A 18 4.36 1.97 -16.41
CA LEU A 18 5.32 2.22 -15.33
C LEU A 18 6.56 1.33 -15.51
N GLY A 19 6.39 0.05 -15.84
CA GLY A 19 7.49 -0.88 -16.11
C GLY A 19 8.43 -0.41 -17.24
N GLU A 20 7.88 0.20 -18.29
CA GLU A 20 8.67 0.72 -19.41
C GLU A 20 9.35 2.06 -19.11
N ASN A 21 8.83 2.86 -18.17
CA ASN A 21 9.24 4.26 -17.96
C ASN A 21 9.87 4.52 -16.57
N GLN A 22 10.57 3.54 -16.02
CA GLN A 22 11.16 3.58 -14.66
C GLN A 22 12.00 4.84 -14.36
N SER A 23 12.71 5.40 -15.34
CA SER A 23 13.53 6.61 -15.14
C SER A 23 12.73 7.90 -14.86
N THR A 24 11.41 7.86 -15.03
CA THR A 24 10.52 9.01 -14.84
C THR A 24 9.51 8.82 -13.71
N ILE A 25 9.59 7.68 -13.00
CA ILE A 25 8.72 7.38 -11.87
C ILE A 25 9.13 8.23 -10.66
N GLN A 26 8.12 8.78 -9.99
CA GLN A 26 8.21 9.31 -8.63
C GLN A 26 7.70 8.23 -7.66
N ILE A 27 8.31 8.15 -6.49
CA ILE A 27 7.97 7.18 -5.46
C ILE A 27 7.84 7.93 -4.15
N ASP A 28 6.71 7.77 -3.47
CA ASP A 28 6.51 8.30 -2.12
C ASP A 28 5.79 7.28 -1.23
N MET A 29 6.21 7.24 0.03
CA MET A 29 5.50 6.52 1.08
C MET A 29 4.22 7.28 1.43
N VAL A 30 3.10 6.58 1.39
CA VAL A 30 1.77 7.13 1.66
C VAL A 30 1.38 6.92 3.11
N ALA A 31 1.59 5.72 3.64
CA ALA A 31 1.25 5.37 5.01
C ALA A 31 2.09 4.19 5.53
N GLY A 32 2.28 4.14 6.84
CA GLY A 32 2.74 2.96 7.57
C GLY A 32 1.65 2.48 8.51
N LEU A 33 1.36 1.18 8.50
CA LEU A 33 0.35 0.52 9.32
C LEU A 33 1.05 -0.53 10.18
N GLU A 34 0.95 -0.38 11.50
CA GLU A 34 1.48 -1.36 12.45
C GLU A 34 0.40 -2.39 12.77
N CYS A 35 0.72 -3.68 12.66
CA CYS A 35 -0.16 -4.77 13.08
C CYS A 35 -0.23 -4.81 14.61
N ASP A 36 -1.44 -4.83 15.14
CA ASP A 36 -1.64 -4.85 16.59
C ASP A 36 -1.54 -6.28 17.17
N GLY A 37 -1.73 -6.40 18.49
CA GLY A 37 -1.65 -7.70 19.16
C GLY A 37 -2.70 -8.73 18.71
N GLU A 38 -3.86 -8.27 18.23
CA GLU A 38 -4.92 -9.13 17.70
C GLU A 38 -4.56 -9.61 16.29
N ASP A 39 -4.07 -8.71 15.43
CA ASP A 39 -3.57 -9.03 14.09
C ASP A 39 -2.47 -10.09 14.14
N LEU A 40 -1.48 -9.88 15.02
CA LEU A 40 -0.35 -10.80 15.21
C LEU A 40 -0.79 -12.16 15.80
N ALA A 41 -1.86 -12.19 16.59
CA ALA A 41 -2.42 -13.43 17.11
C ALA A 41 -3.17 -14.21 16.01
N ASN A 42 -3.97 -13.50 15.21
CA ASN A 42 -4.74 -14.07 14.10
C ASN A 42 -3.83 -14.73 13.05
N GLN A 43 -2.72 -14.09 12.70
CA GLN A 43 -1.73 -14.65 11.78
C GLN A 43 -1.12 -15.96 12.31
N ARG A 44 -0.76 -16.00 13.60
CA ARG A 44 -0.22 -17.21 14.23
C ARG A 44 -1.25 -18.33 14.31
N ASP A 45 -2.51 -18.00 14.60
CA ASP A 45 -3.61 -18.97 14.60
C ASP A 45 -3.90 -19.51 13.18
N ALA A 46 -3.62 -18.72 12.14
CA ALA A 46 -3.64 -19.15 10.75
C ALA A 46 -2.41 -19.99 10.34
N GLY A 47 -1.41 -20.13 11.23
CA GLY A 47 -0.22 -20.96 11.05
C GLY A 47 1.02 -20.20 10.55
N ASP A 48 1.04 -18.87 10.66
CA ASP A 48 2.23 -18.08 10.37
C ASP A 48 3.10 -17.94 11.63
N ASP A 49 4.25 -18.64 11.64
CA ASP A 49 5.19 -18.63 12.77
C ASP A 49 5.99 -17.32 12.88
N ASP A 50 5.98 -16.49 11.83
CA ASP A 50 6.70 -15.21 11.74
C ASP A 50 5.77 -14.14 11.14
N PRO A 51 4.89 -13.55 11.94
CA PRO A 51 3.82 -12.69 11.43
C PRO A 51 4.35 -11.39 10.81
N ILE A 52 3.57 -10.82 9.90
CA ILE A 52 3.76 -9.45 9.42
C ILE A 52 3.50 -8.48 10.56
N ALA A 53 4.47 -7.60 10.81
CA ALA A 53 4.40 -6.62 11.89
C ALA A 53 4.12 -5.20 11.39
N ILE A 54 4.63 -4.84 10.22
CA ILE A 54 4.44 -3.51 9.64
C ILE A 54 4.06 -3.68 8.17
N LEU A 55 3.08 -2.90 7.72
CA LEU A 55 2.77 -2.70 6.32
C LEU A 55 3.07 -1.25 5.92
N GLU A 56 3.60 -1.06 4.72
CA GLU A 56 3.86 0.27 4.16
C GLU A 56 3.13 0.40 2.82
N LEU A 57 2.38 1.47 2.65
CA LEU A 57 1.74 1.82 1.39
C LEU A 57 2.65 2.78 0.63
N VAL A 58 2.98 2.44 -0.60
CA VAL A 58 3.92 3.21 -1.42
C VAL A 58 3.28 3.50 -2.78
N ALA A 59 3.19 4.77 -3.12
CA ALA A 59 2.70 5.21 -4.42
C ALA A 59 3.86 5.36 -5.38
N GLN A 60 3.71 4.79 -6.57
CA GLN A 60 4.61 4.94 -7.70
C GLN A 60 3.85 5.58 -8.86
N TRP A 61 4.32 6.71 -9.39
CA TRP A 61 3.60 7.37 -10.48
C TRP A 61 4.50 8.06 -11.49
N ASN A 62 3.99 8.24 -12.70
CA ASN A 62 4.66 8.95 -13.76
C ASN A 62 3.93 10.28 -14.05
N PRO A 63 4.56 11.45 -13.79
CA PRO A 63 3.93 12.76 -14.01
C PRO A 63 3.65 13.06 -15.48
N ASN A 64 4.34 12.42 -16.43
CA ASN A 64 4.17 12.68 -17.86
C ASN A 64 2.86 12.10 -18.41
N VAL A 65 2.47 10.92 -17.92
CA VAL A 65 1.22 10.25 -18.31
C VAL A 65 0.10 10.46 -17.30
N ARG A 66 0.45 10.90 -16.08
CA ARG A 66 -0.47 11.18 -14.96
C ARG A 66 -1.19 9.95 -14.43
N GLU A 67 -0.44 8.86 -14.38
CA GLU A 67 -0.89 7.54 -13.96
C GLU A 67 0.09 6.99 -12.91
N GLY A 68 -0.43 6.19 -11.99
CA GLY A 68 0.36 5.57 -10.94
C GLY A 68 -0.32 4.35 -10.33
N ILE A 69 0.42 3.65 -9.48
CA ILE A 69 0.00 2.48 -8.73
C ILE A 69 0.30 2.73 -7.27
N LEU A 70 -0.58 2.25 -6.40
CA LEU A 70 -0.35 2.11 -4.99
C LEU A 70 -0.07 0.64 -4.69
N ASP A 71 1.14 0.37 -4.23
CA ASP A 71 1.58 -0.95 -3.78
C ASP A 71 1.63 -0.98 -2.26
N TRP A 72 1.57 -2.19 -1.71
CA TRP A 72 1.85 -2.42 -0.30
C TRP A 72 3.08 -3.32 -0.12
N TYR A 73 3.82 -3.02 0.92
CA TYR A 73 5.02 -3.71 1.34
C TYR A 73 4.88 -4.10 2.80
N TYR A 74 5.69 -5.05 3.26
CA TYR A 74 5.64 -5.47 4.65
C TYR A 74 7.00 -5.86 5.22
N VAL A 75 7.10 -5.77 6.54
CA VAL A 75 8.21 -6.24 7.37
C VAL A 75 7.69 -7.27 8.36
N ARG A 76 8.47 -8.34 8.57
CA ARG A 76 8.15 -9.44 9.49
C ARG A 76 8.59 -9.12 10.92
N GLU A 77 7.93 -9.74 11.90
CA GLU A 77 8.23 -9.54 13.32
C GLU A 77 9.69 -9.89 13.65
N SER A 78 10.26 -10.95 13.05
CA SER A 78 11.66 -11.32 13.28
C SER A 78 12.67 -10.27 12.84
N ASP A 79 12.27 -9.39 11.93
CA ASP A 79 13.16 -8.50 11.19
C ASP A 79 13.17 -7.09 11.76
N LEU A 80 12.28 -6.76 12.71
CA LEU A 80 12.13 -5.42 13.29
C LEU A 80 13.41 -4.87 13.96
N ASP A 81 14.26 -5.77 14.45
CA ASP A 81 15.51 -5.42 15.13
C ASP A 81 16.71 -5.30 14.16
N GLU A 82 16.53 -5.56 12.87
CA GLU A 82 17.59 -5.40 11.87
C GLU A 82 17.86 -3.91 11.58
N GLU A 83 19.12 -3.53 11.36
CA GLU A 83 19.47 -2.14 11.00
C GLU A 83 18.84 -1.72 9.65
N GLU A 84 18.65 -2.68 8.75
CA GLU A 84 17.99 -2.52 7.45
C GLU A 84 17.06 -3.72 7.24
N PRO A 85 15.83 -3.69 7.80
CA PRO A 85 14.91 -4.82 7.69
C PRO A 85 14.58 -5.11 6.22
N PRO A 86 14.53 -6.37 5.79
CA PRO A 86 14.06 -6.73 4.46
C PRO A 86 12.61 -6.31 4.27
N ILE A 87 12.40 -5.33 3.39
CA ILE A 87 11.07 -4.92 2.95
C ILE A 87 10.62 -5.86 1.83
N VAL A 88 9.49 -6.55 2.04
CA VAL A 88 8.93 -7.49 1.06
C VAL A 88 7.74 -6.86 0.35
N HIS A 89 7.68 -7.01 -0.98
CA HIS A 89 6.54 -6.55 -1.76
C HIS A 89 5.33 -7.46 -1.54
N GLY A 90 4.24 -6.90 -0.98
CA GLY A 90 2.98 -7.59 -0.75
C GLY A 90 2.09 -7.64 -2.00
N GLY A 91 2.18 -6.61 -2.85
CA GLY A 91 1.51 -6.55 -4.14
C GLY A 91 0.89 -5.19 -4.41
N ALA A 92 0.24 -5.08 -5.57
CA ALA A 92 -0.49 -3.88 -5.93
C ALA A 92 -1.91 -3.88 -5.35
N LEU A 93 -2.31 -2.74 -4.79
CA LEU A 93 -3.67 -2.51 -4.29
C LEU A 93 -4.57 -1.93 -5.39
N LEU A 94 -4.12 -0.83 -5.99
CA LEU A 94 -4.92 -0.07 -6.96
C LEU A 94 -4.05 0.76 -7.90
N GLY A 95 -4.60 1.07 -9.06
CA GLY A 95 -4.06 2.08 -9.97
C GLY A 95 -4.79 3.41 -9.76
N PHE A 96 -4.22 4.50 -10.25
CA PHE A 96 -4.86 5.80 -10.21
C PHE A 96 -4.46 6.71 -11.36
N HIS A 97 -5.39 7.56 -11.78
CA HIS A 97 -5.13 8.70 -12.65
C HIS A 97 -5.28 10.01 -11.87
N PHE A 98 -4.40 10.97 -12.15
CA PHE A 98 -4.45 12.31 -11.56
C PHE A 98 -4.46 13.41 -12.63
N GLN A 99 -4.84 14.62 -12.24
CA GLN A 99 -5.02 15.75 -13.18
C GLN A 99 -4.17 16.97 -12.82
N SER A 100 -3.72 17.04 -11.57
CA SER A 100 -2.74 17.99 -11.05
C SER A 100 -1.32 17.60 -11.51
N ASP A 101 -0.34 18.40 -11.09
CA ASP A 101 1.07 18.10 -11.33
C ASP A 101 1.55 16.92 -10.45
N GLU A 102 0.94 16.75 -9.28
CA GLU A 102 1.16 15.64 -8.34
C GLU A 102 -0.17 15.00 -7.93
N PRO A 103 -0.19 13.68 -7.65
CA PRO A 103 -1.38 13.02 -7.10
C PRO A 103 -1.69 13.51 -5.68
N ASP A 104 -2.98 13.58 -5.37
CA ASP A 104 -3.49 13.72 -4.01
C ASP A 104 -3.42 12.36 -3.29
N LEU A 105 -2.31 12.11 -2.59
CA LEU A 105 -2.02 10.81 -1.96
C LEU A 105 -3.01 10.48 -0.83
N ASP A 106 -3.50 11.48 -0.11
CA ASP A 106 -4.50 11.29 0.94
C ASP A 106 -5.81 10.72 0.37
N ALA A 107 -6.18 11.15 -0.84
CA ALA A 107 -7.36 10.63 -1.54
C ALA A 107 -7.22 9.16 -1.99
N LEU A 108 -6.03 8.55 -1.89
CA LEU A 108 -5.82 7.13 -2.14
C LEU A 108 -6.18 6.27 -0.93
N MET A 109 -6.09 6.82 0.29
CA MET A 109 -6.10 6.04 1.53
C MET A 109 -7.40 5.28 1.77
N ASP A 110 -8.55 5.92 1.59
CA ASP A 110 -9.85 5.26 1.80
C ASP A 110 -10.02 4.02 0.90
N ALA A 111 -9.68 4.16 -0.38
CA ALA A 111 -9.77 3.08 -1.34
C ALA A 111 -8.69 2.01 -1.09
N ALA A 112 -7.51 2.41 -0.64
CA ALA A 112 -6.43 1.50 -0.31
C ALA A 112 -6.80 0.59 0.86
N LEU A 113 -7.37 1.16 1.94
CA LEU A 113 -7.79 0.40 3.10
C LEU A 113 -8.95 -0.54 2.80
N GLU A 114 -9.91 -0.12 1.97
CA GLU A 114 -10.99 -0.99 1.52
C GLU A 114 -10.41 -2.25 0.85
N VAL A 115 -9.51 -2.06 -0.11
CA VAL A 115 -8.86 -3.19 -0.81
C VAL A 115 -7.97 -4.01 0.13
N LEU A 116 -7.20 -3.36 1.00
CA LEU A 116 -6.30 -4.05 1.94
C LEU A 116 -7.08 -4.94 2.91
N ASN A 117 -8.21 -4.46 3.44
CA ASN A 117 -9.08 -5.24 4.33
C ASN A 117 -9.81 -6.38 3.60
N GLU A 118 -10.05 -6.25 2.29
CA GLU A 118 -10.56 -7.37 1.48
C GLU A 118 -9.48 -8.44 1.22
N GLU A 119 -8.22 -8.03 1.08
CA GLU A 119 -7.09 -8.94 0.82
C GLU A 119 -6.54 -9.61 2.08
N ILE A 120 -6.50 -8.89 3.19
CA ILE A 120 -5.84 -9.29 4.43
C ILE A 120 -6.89 -9.72 5.45
N ALA A 121 -7.28 -10.98 5.37
CA ALA A 121 -8.36 -11.54 6.21
C ALA A 121 -8.04 -11.64 7.72
N TRP A 122 -6.77 -11.45 8.12
CA TRP A 122 -6.34 -11.53 9.51
C TRP A 122 -6.24 -10.18 10.22
N ALA A 123 -6.45 -9.08 9.49
CA ALA A 123 -6.40 -7.71 10.02
C ALA A 123 -7.68 -6.93 9.71
N GLU A 124 -7.91 -5.85 10.47
CA GLU A 124 -8.87 -4.81 10.15
C GLU A 124 -8.20 -3.44 10.32
N PHE A 125 -7.65 -2.92 9.23
CA PHE A 125 -6.97 -1.63 9.22
C PHE A 125 -7.97 -0.48 9.19
N VAL A 126 -7.77 0.50 10.06
CA VAL A 126 -8.54 1.74 10.13
C VAL A 126 -7.59 2.93 10.09
N LEU A 127 -7.97 4.01 9.39
CA LEU A 127 -7.29 5.29 9.58
C LEU A 127 -7.59 5.76 11.00
N GLU A 128 -6.55 6.01 11.79
CA GLU A 128 -6.74 6.80 13.00
C GLU A 128 -7.25 8.18 12.56
N GLU A 129 -8.53 8.47 12.80
CA GLU A 129 -9.01 9.85 12.71
C GLU A 129 -8.13 10.66 13.66
N GLU A 130 -7.45 11.69 13.15
CA GLU A 130 -6.74 12.67 13.99
C GLU A 130 -7.67 13.02 15.14
N SER A 131 -7.34 12.57 16.35
CA SER A 131 -8.12 12.91 17.51
C SER A 131 -8.05 14.42 17.63
N GLU A 132 -9.13 15.12 17.27
CA GLU A 132 -9.34 16.50 17.67
C GLU A 132 -9.28 16.48 19.21
N GLU A 133 -8.12 16.86 19.76
CA GLU A 133 -7.96 17.13 21.19
C GLU A 133 -8.96 18.24 21.54
N ALA A 134 -10.09 17.84 22.13
CA ALA A 134 -11.17 18.73 22.56
C ALA A 134 -10.84 19.48 23.87
#